data_AF-A0A1L8MJM5-F1
#
_entry.id   AF-A0A1L8MJM5-F1
#
_cell.length_a   1.000
_cell.length_b   1.000
_cell.length_c   1.000
_cell.angle_alpha   90.00
_cell.angle_beta   90.00
_cell.angle_gamma   90.00
#
_symmetry.space_group_name_H-M   'P 1'
#
loop_
_entity.id
_entity.type
_entity.pdbx_description
1 polymer ?
#
loop_
_entity_poly.entity_id
_entity_poly.type
_entity_poly.pdbx_seq_one_letter_code
_entity_poly.pdbx_strand_id
1 'polypeptide(L)'
;MVCIAVRLLALVGGLHISVAAADTETNKTMSMASSSKEHVLHEVDPQSGLVKAKGFNLVLAHCSACHSTSLITQNAMSRERWLETIRWMQETQKLWPLGDAEPMILDYLSTWYGPKKSARRAPLPPHLLPAN
;
A
#
# COMPACT_ATOMS: atom_id res chain seq x y z
N MET A 1 51.99 17.29 -3.54
CA MET A 1 53.09 16.72 -4.34
C MET A 1 53.02 15.19 -4.24
N VAL A 2 52.69 14.58 -5.39
CA VAL A 2 52.88 13.17 -5.83
C VAL A 2 52.44 12.04 -4.88
N CYS A 3 51.19 11.57 -5.02
CA CYS A 3 50.77 10.22 -4.60
C CYS A 3 50.76 9.30 -5.83
N ILE A 4 51.84 8.53 -5.90
CA ILE A 4 52.15 7.25 -6.57
C ILE A 4 51.03 6.67 -7.47
N ALA A 5 51.38 6.56 -8.75
CA ALA A 5 50.68 5.76 -9.74
C ALA A 5 51.39 4.40 -9.95
N VAL A 6 50.59 3.42 -10.41
CA VAL A 6 50.95 2.16 -11.11
C VAL A 6 51.45 1.05 -10.15
N ARG A 7 50.84 -0.15 -10.08
CA ARG A 7 50.79 -1.16 -11.16
C ARG A 7 49.68 -2.22 -10.99
N LEU A 8 49.05 -2.49 -12.13
CA LEU A 8 48.18 -3.61 -12.49
C LEU A 8 48.74 -5.00 -12.14
N LEU A 9 47.83 -5.91 -11.77
CA LEU A 9 47.91 -7.32 -12.17
C LEU A 9 46.51 -7.91 -12.30
N ALA A 10 46.04 -7.99 -13.54
CA ALA A 10 44.95 -8.86 -13.94
C ALA A 10 45.52 -10.27 -14.19
N LEU A 11 44.90 -11.30 -13.62
CA LEU A 11 45.09 -12.68 -14.04
C LEU A 11 43.72 -13.29 -14.33
N VAL A 12 43.51 -13.53 -15.62
CA VAL A 12 42.42 -14.27 -16.25
C VAL A 12 42.68 -15.76 -16.05
N GLY A 13 41.63 -16.58 -15.86
CA GLY A 13 41.63 -17.93 -16.43
C GLY A 13 40.88 -19.02 -15.68
N GLY A 14 39.92 -19.61 -16.39
CA GLY A 14 39.45 -21.00 -16.22
C GLY A 14 38.14 -21.14 -15.45
N LEU A 15 37.20 -22.02 -15.78
CA LEU A 15 37.11 -23.05 -16.82
C LEU A 15 35.64 -23.51 -16.85
N HIS A 16 35.21 -23.94 -18.03
CA HIS A 16 33.87 -24.35 -18.45
C HIS A 16 33.12 -25.34 -17.54
N ILE A 17 31.78 -25.21 -17.52
CA ILE A 17 30.84 -26.34 -17.40
C ILE A 17 29.74 -26.16 -18.46
N SER A 18 29.58 -27.21 -19.25
CA SER A 18 28.63 -27.37 -20.36
C SER A 18 27.19 -27.60 -19.89
N VAL A 19 26.20 -27.28 -20.72
CA VAL A 19 25.02 -28.15 -20.98
C VAL A 19 24.28 -27.68 -22.24
N ALA A 20 23.75 -28.66 -22.97
CA ALA A 20 23.13 -28.60 -24.30
C ALA A 20 21.59 -28.54 -24.28
N ALA A 21 21.00 -28.58 -25.49
CA ALA A 21 19.58 -28.75 -25.89
C ALA A 21 18.80 -27.43 -26.09
N ALA A 22 18.36 -27.02 -27.29
CA ALA A 22 17.52 -27.62 -28.34
C ALA A 22 16.05 -27.12 -28.26
N ASP A 23 15.42 -27.10 -29.44
CA ASP A 23 13.99 -27.04 -29.79
C ASP A 23 13.14 -25.75 -29.58
N THR A 24 12.92 -25.09 -30.72
CA THR A 24 11.64 -24.83 -31.40
C THR A 24 10.36 -24.61 -30.59
N GLU A 25 9.71 -23.47 -30.93
CA GLU A 25 8.28 -23.16 -30.90
C GLU A 25 7.33 -24.19 -30.28
N THR A 26 6.51 -23.76 -29.31
CA THR A 26 5.06 -23.92 -29.46
C THR A 26 4.25 -23.01 -28.54
N ASN A 27 3.32 -22.34 -29.20
CA ASN A 27 2.16 -21.62 -28.71
C ASN A 27 1.33 -22.40 -27.67
N LYS A 28 0.62 -21.63 -26.84
CA LYS A 28 -0.70 -21.92 -26.26
C LYS A 28 -0.72 -22.64 -24.93
N THR A 29 -0.92 -21.88 -23.85
CA THR A 29 -2.10 -22.12 -23.00
C THR A 29 -2.49 -20.85 -22.25
N MET A 30 -3.69 -20.35 -22.53
CA MET A 30 -4.44 -19.51 -21.60
C MET A 30 -4.67 -20.35 -20.33
N SER A 31 -4.10 -19.96 -19.20
CA SER A 31 -4.38 -20.59 -17.91
C SER A 31 -5.08 -19.59 -17.00
N MET A 32 -6.38 -19.80 -16.86
CA MET A 32 -7.22 -19.20 -15.84
C MET A 32 -6.83 -19.80 -14.49
N ALA A 33 -5.91 -19.15 -13.78
CA ALA A 33 -5.70 -19.40 -12.36
C ALA A 33 -6.61 -18.45 -11.56
N SER A 34 -7.81 -18.94 -11.26
CA SER A 34 -8.70 -18.36 -10.26
C SER A 34 -7.95 -18.32 -8.93
N SER A 35 -7.52 -17.12 -8.54
CA SER A 35 -6.87 -16.85 -7.25
C SER A 35 -7.93 -16.98 -6.15
N SER A 36 -8.05 -18.17 -5.55
CA SER A 36 -8.72 -18.33 -4.27
C SER A 36 -7.90 -17.59 -3.23
N LYS A 37 -8.33 -16.35 -2.96
CA LYS A 37 -7.71 -15.46 -1.98
C LYS A 37 -7.75 -16.13 -0.60
N GLU A 38 -6.63 -16.72 -0.19
CA GLU A 38 -6.33 -17.09 1.20
C GLU A 38 -6.78 -15.92 2.09
N HIS A 39 -7.68 -16.18 3.04
CA HIS A 39 -8.12 -15.17 3.99
C HIS A 39 -7.04 -14.98 5.05
N VAL A 40 -5.95 -14.30 4.67
CA VAL A 40 -4.91 -13.86 5.60
C VAL A 40 -5.54 -12.81 6.52
N LEU A 41 -5.71 -13.16 7.79
CA LEU A 41 -6.12 -12.19 8.80
C LEU A 41 -4.94 -11.25 9.07
N HIS A 42 -5.14 -9.96 8.88
CA HIS A 42 -4.13 -8.96 9.20
C HIS A 42 -4.27 -8.51 10.65
N GLU A 43 -3.14 -8.48 11.38
CA GLU A 43 -3.08 -7.95 12.73
C GLU A 43 -3.41 -6.44 12.73
N VAL A 44 -4.11 -5.98 13.76
CA VAL A 44 -4.37 -4.55 13.99
C VAL A 44 -3.42 -4.05 15.06
N ASP A 45 -2.76 -2.93 14.81
CA ASP A 45 -1.93 -2.27 15.80
C ASP A 45 -2.77 -1.71 16.94
N PRO A 46 -2.54 -2.11 18.20
CA PRO A 46 -3.43 -1.75 19.31
C PRO A 46 -3.35 -0.26 19.68
N GLN A 47 -2.27 0.45 19.32
CA GLN A 47 -2.12 1.87 19.64
C GLN A 47 -2.82 2.74 18.60
N SER A 48 -2.63 2.45 17.31
CA SER A 48 -3.18 3.25 16.22
C SER A 48 -4.54 2.76 15.71
N GLY A 49 -4.93 1.52 16.01
CA GLY A 49 -6.10 0.87 15.42
C GLY A 49 -5.95 0.58 13.92
N LEU A 50 -4.74 0.75 13.37
CA LEU A 50 -4.48 0.56 11.95
C LEU A 50 -4.11 -0.89 11.62
N VAL A 51 -4.49 -1.36 10.44
CA VAL A 51 -4.13 -2.72 9.97
C VAL A 51 -2.62 -2.79 9.67
N LYS A 52 -1.89 -3.73 10.28
CA LYS A 52 -0.46 -3.96 10.02
C LYS A 52 -0.28 -4.65 8.66
N ALA A 53 -0.06 -3.84 7.62
CA ALA A 53 0.16 -4.29 6.25
C ALA A 53 1.17 -3.39 5.52
N LYS A 54 1.52 -3.74 4.28
CA LYS A 54 2.41 -2.91 3.44
C LYS A 54 1.87 -1.47 3.34
N GLY A 55 2.69 -0.50 3.72
CA GLY A 55 2.32 0.93 3.76
C GLY A 55 1.89 1.44 5.15
N PHE A 56 1.65 0.56 6.12
CA PHE A 56 1.25 0.93 7.49
C PHE A 56 2.19 1.96 8.12
N ASN A 57 3.51 1.71 8.11
CA ASN A 57 4.48 2.62 8.74
C ASN A 57 4.52 4.01 8.07
N LEU A 58 4.27 4.09 6.76
CA LEU A 58 4.20 5.38 6.06
C LEU A 58 2.95 6.16 6.49
N VAL A 59 1.81 5.50 6.58
CA VAL A 59 0.57 6.11 7.06
C VAL A 59 0.70 6.53 8.52
N LEU A 60 1.28 5.69 9.37
CA LEU A 60 1.52 6.05 10.77
C LEU A 60 2.44 7.28 10.85
N ALA A 61 3.58 7.28 10.15
CA ALA A 61 4.52 8.40 10.19
C ALA A 61 3.94 9.73 9.68
N HIS A 62 3.09 9.70 8.65
CA HIS A 62 2.60 10.93 8.00
C HIS A 62 1.21 11.36 8.44
N CYS A 63 0.34 10.44 8.84
CA CYS A 63 -1.07 10.73 9.10
C CYS A 63 -1.44 10.73 10.60
N SER A 64 -0.50 10.42 11.50
CA SER A 64 -0.70 10.52 12.96
C SER A 64 -0.01 11.73 13.61
N ALA A 65 0.68 12.55 12.83
CA ALA A 65 1.50 13.65 13.37
C ALA A 65 0.68 14.81 13.94
N CYS A 66 -0.54 15.04 13.45
CA CYS A 66 -1.36 16.19 13.82
C CYS A 66 -2.63 15.82 14.58
N HIS A 67 -3.13 14.60 14.43
CA HIS A 67 -4.34 14.09 15.08
C HIS A 67 -4.32 12.56 15.15
N SER A 68 -5.24 12.00 15.92
CA SER A 68 -5.37 10.55 16.06
C SER A 68 -5.68 9.85 14.72
N THR A 69 -5.14 8.64 14.55
CA THR A 69 -5.45 7.71 13.46
C THR A 69 -6.89 7.18 13.52
N SER A 70 -7.62 7.43 14.62
CA SER A 70 -9.05 7.13 14.72
C SER A 70 -9.86 7.76 13.57
N LEU A 71 -9.46 8.94 13.08
CA LEU A 71 -10.10 9.57 11.91
C LEU A 71 -9.94 8.72 10.64
N ILE A 72 -8.82 8.00 10.48
CA ILE A 72 -8.66 7.07 9.35
C ILE A 72 -9.62 5.90 9.52
N THR A 73 -9.61 5.26 10.69
CA THR A 73 -10.38 4.03 10.95
C THR A 73 -11.91 4.22 10.90
N GLN A 74 -12.40 5.42 11.21
CA GLN A 74 -13.82 5.77 11.15
C GLN A 74 -14.29 6.07 9.72
N ASN A 75 -13.38 6.33 8.80
CA ASN A 75 -13.71 6.65 7.42
C ASN A 75 -13.57 5.43 6.50
N ALA A 76 -14.29 5.49 5.39
CA ALA A 76 -14.32 4.46 4.36
C ALA A 76 -14.51 5.15 3.00
N MET A 77 -13.40 5.45 2.33
CA MET A 77 -13.37 6.36 1.17
C MET A 77 -12.67 5.72 -0.02
N SER A 78 -13.05 6.10 -1.24
CA SER A 78 -12.32 5.69 -2.45
C SER A 78 -10.91 6.28 -2.45
N ARG A 79 -10.03 5.76 -3.30
CA ARG A 79 -8.67 6.30 -3.46
C ARG A 79 -8.69 7.79 -3.80
N GLU A 80 -9.58 8.18 -4.70
CA GLU A 80 -9.74 9.55 -5.18
C GLU A 80 -10.16 10.47 -4.03
N ARG A 81 -11.10 10.00 -3.19
CA ARG A 81 -11.55 10.76 -2.01
C ARG A 81 -10.47 10.86 -0.93
N TRP A 82 -9.64 9.83 -0.76
CA TRP A 82 -8.43 9.92 0.10
C TRP A 82 -7.41 10.92 -0.44
N LEU A 83 -7.17 10.93 -1.75
CA LEU A 83 -6.28 11.89 -2.40
C LEU A 83 -6.79 13.33 -2.22
N GLU A 84 -8.07 13.58 -2.46
CA GLU A 84 -8.69 14.89 -2.23
C GLU A 84 -8.57 15.32 -0.76
N THR A 85 -8.73 14.40 0.18
CA THR A 85 -8.54 14.66 1.62
C THR A 85 -7.08 15.06 1.91
N ILE A 86 -6.11 14.37 1.33
CA ILE A 86 -4.68 14.72 1.48
C ILE A 86 -4.40 16.10 0.89
N ARG A 87 -4.94 16.41 -0.31
CA ARG A 87 -4.79 17.73 -0.93
C ARG A 87 -5.40 18.83 -0.07
N TRP A 88 -6.60 18.62 0.46
CA TRP A 88 -7.22 19.54 1.40
C TRP A 88 -6.36 19.76 2.66
N MET A 89 -5.80 18.71 3.26
CA MET A 89 -4.90 18.84 4.41
C MET A 89 -3.60 19.60 4.05
N GLN A 90 -3.07 19.43 2.84
CA GLN A 90 -1.88 20.15 2.39
C GLN A 90 -2.18 21.65 2.23
N GLU A 91 -3.31 21.99 1.63
CA GLU A 91 -3.73 23.39 1.41
C GLU A 91 -4.05 24.12 2.73
N THR A 92 -4.87 23.47 3.57
CA THR A 92 -5.49 24.11 4.74
C THR A 92 -4.73 23.83 6.04
N GLN A 93 -4.34 22.58 6.27
CA GLN A 93 -3.73 22.12 7.53
C GLN A 93 -2.20 22.08 7.50
N LYS A 94 -1.58 22.48 6.38
CA LYS A 94 -0.13 22.50 6.16
C LYS A 94 0.51 21.12 6.29
N LEU A 95 -0.21 20.07 5.89
CA LEU A 95 0.42 18.78 5.62
C LEU A 95 1.51 18.98 4.57
N TRP A 96 2.69 18.43 4.83
CA TRP A 96 3.82 18.55 3.92
C TRP A 96 3.60 17.72 2.63
N PRO A 97 4.36 18.01 1.56
CA PRO A 97 4.38 17.14 0.39
C PRO A 97 4.83 15.73 0.76
N LEU A 98 4.03 14.73 0.42
CA LEU A 98 4.32 13.32 0.75
C LEU A 98 5.33 12.68 -0.22
N GLY A 99 5.58 13.32 -1.37
CA GLY A 99 6.56 12.86 -2.37
C GLY A 99 6.32 11.41 -2.81
N ASP A 100 7.40 10.65 -2.95
CA ASP A 100 7.37 9.26 -3.41
C ASP A 100 6.61 8.31 -2.48
N ALA A 101 6.31 8.72 -1.24
CA ALA A 101 5.50 7.92 -0.31
C ALA A 101 3.99 7.97 -0.65
N GLU A 102 3.53 9.01 -1.35
CA GLU A 102 2.10 9.24 -1.60
C GLU A 102 1.38 8.06 -2.27
N PRO A 103 1.91 7.43 -3.34
CA PRO A 103 1.24 6.30 -3.97
C PRO A 103 1.01 5.14 -3.01
N MET A 104 2.00 4.83 -2.16
CA MET A 104 1.91 3.73 -1.20
C MET A 104 0.96 4.05 -0.04
N ILE A 105 0.91 5.31 0.39
CA ILE A 105 -0.07 5.78 1.38
C ILE A 105 -1.49 5.63 0.83
N LEU A 106 -1.73 6.08 -0.41
CA LEU A 106 -3.03 5.96 -1.06
C LEU A 106 -3.42 4.49 -1.31
N ASP A 107 -2.47 3.63 -1.69
CA ASP A 107 -2.69 2.19 -1.85
C ASP A 107 -3.15 1.57 -0.53
N TYR A 108 -2.47 1.89 0.57
CA TYR A 108 -2.83 1.41 1.89
C TYR A 108 -4.21 1.90 2.32
N LEU A 109 -4.47 3.21 2.24
CA LEU A 109 -5.72 3.82 2.68
C LEU A 109 -6.92 3.28 1.89
N SER A 110 -6.80 3.16 0.56
CA SER A 110 -7.89 2.63 -0.27
C SER A 110 -8.09 1.12 -0.13
N THR A 111 -7.03 0.35 0.14
CA THR A 111 -7.12 -1.10 0.35
C THR A 111 -7.79 -1.44 1.69
N TRP A 112 -7.35 -0.79 2.77
CA TRP A 112 -7.76 -1.13 4.13
C TRP A 112 -8.91 -0.28 4.67
N TYR A 113 -9.06 0.94 4.15
CA TYR A 113 -10.07 1.94 4.55
C TYR A 113 -10.85 2.45 3.33
N GLY A 114 -11.10 1.54 2.39
CA GLY A 114 -11.91 1.74 1.19
C GLY A 114 -13.42 1.79 1.46
N PRO A 115 -14.26 2.08 0.44
CA PRO A 115 -15.71 2.11 0.59
C PRO A 115 -16.28 0.78 1.09
N LYS A 116 -17.17 0.84 2.08
CA LYS A 116 -17.87 -0.34 2.62
C LYS A 116 -19.23 -0.50 1.92
N LYS A 117 -19.60 -1.75 1.59
CA LYS A 117 -20.86 -2.09 0.88
C LYS A 117 -22.14 -1.62 1.59
N SER A 118 -22.06 -1.34 2.89
CA SER A 118 -23.16 -0.88 3.73
C SER A 118 -22.65 0.19 4.68
N ALA A 119 -22.63 1.45 4.23
CA ALA A 119 -22.21 2.58 5.04
C ALA A 119 -23.40 3.36 5.65
N ARG A 120 -24.64 3.00 5.30
CA ARG A 120 -25.86 3.66 5.81
C ARG A 120 -26.59 2.75 6.79
N ARG A 121 -26.87 3.30 7.98
CA ARG A 121 -27.78 2.65 8.92
C ARG A 121 -29.15 2.48 8.27
N ALA A 122 -29.80 1.35 8.52
CA ALA A 122 -31.19 1.17 8.13
C ALA A 122 -32.07 2.30 8.72
N PRO A 123 -33.16 2.69 8.03
CA PRO A 123 -34.15 3.59 8.59
C PRO A 123 -34.66 3.10 9.96
N LEU A 124 -35.06 4.03 10.83
CA LEU A 124 -35.71 3.69 12.09
C LEU A 124 -37.01 2.90 11.80
N PRO A 125 -37.24 1.75 12.46
CA PRO A 125 -38.53 1.09 12.44
C PRO A 125 -39.65 2.05 12.89
N PRO A 126 -40.86 1.99 12.30
CA PRO A 126 -41.96 2.90 12.64
C PRO A 126 -42.33 2.95 14.12
N HIS A 127 -42.19 1.83 14.85
CA HIS A 127 -42.50 1.75 16.28
C HIS A 127 -41.47 2.42 17.20
N LEU A 128 -40.32 2.85 16.68
CA LEU A 128 -39.29 3.60 17.39
C LEU A 128 -39.30 5.10 17.03
N LEU A 129 -40.24 5.53 16.18
CA LEU A 129 -40.44 6.95 15.90
C LEU A 129 -41.20 7.58 17.07
N PRO A 130 -40.83 8.79 17.54
CA PRO A 130 -41.62 9.51 18.53
C PRO A 130 -43.00 9.86 17.98
N ALA A 131 -43.99 9.99 18.86
CA ALA A 131 -45.29 10.53 18.48
C ALA A 131 -45.15 12.02 18.13
N ASN A 132 -45.78 12.43 17.03
CA ASN A 132 -45.77 13.82 16.53
C ASN A 132 -46.89 14.64 17.16
#